data_AF-A0A1W1CJD2-F1
#
_entry.id   AF-A0A1W1CJD2-F1
#
_cell.length_a   1.000
_cell.length_b   1.000
_cell.length_c   1.000
_cell.angle_alpha   90.00
_cell.angle_beta   90.00
_cell.angle_gamma   90.00
#
_symmetry.space_group_name_H-M   'P 1'
#
loop_
_entity.id
_entity.type
_entity.pdbx_description
1 polymer ?
#
loop_
_entity_poly.entity_id
_entity_poly.type
_entity_poly.pdbx_seq_one_letter_code
_entity_poly.pdbx_strand_id
1 'polypeptide(L)'
;MTNNHNILKLLKEILIKNQNLKENYLNIDELLSFFKYLIKTRENFNSAYLLNYLYQNISAKNVAKRKTTARDFEDYLGILFSGKITDETKRQNSDNQIEKIENDFITNFIISNKREKADILFEDDFALSVKTLMLNNREINLGSFEKTALFYELDIYDYLGERKGKEGVLNGEKVKIGLGSKVLLKNLLLLLKEKGKYDTFKTRFLKMAKEIFADDMLIAIKNDLEMDLYFIKSNDFYNLFKNSIDNIDDFMMIVNRWEGNSIRVDRAEFLKIATHIKLDFNFLKGSILRYFTEFEDKTTNILVKYINDIDNKELYQKEMCNEIEQIINLIEQKIKGIS
;
A
#
# COMPACT_ATOMS: atom_id res chain seq x y z
N MET A 1 17.95 -14.92 -2.53
CA MET A 1 16.59 -14.84 -1.96
C MET A 1 16.72 -15.08 -0.47
N THR A 2 16.20 -14.19 0.37
CA THR A 2 16.27 -14.29 1.84
C THR A 2 15.46 -15.51 2.31
N ASN A 3 15.99 -16.30 3.26
CA ASN A 3 15.36 -17.54 3.75
C ASN A 3 13.90 -17.35 4.19
N ASN A 4 13.56 -16.15 4.70
CA ASN A 4 12.21 -15.81 5.13
C ASN A 4 11.17 -15.89 4.00
N HIS A 5 11.55 -15.61 2.74
CA HIS A 5 10.64 -15.75 1.59
C HIS A 5 10.32 -17.21 1.27
N ASN A 6 11.29 -18.12 1.44
CA ASN A 6 11.06 -19.55 1.21
C ASN A 6 10.13 -20.14 2.29
N ILE A 7 10.32 -19.74 3.55
CA ILE A 7 9.42 -20.13 4.64
C ILE A 7 8.02 -19.55 4.41
N LEU A 8 7.90 -18.30 3.95
CA LEU A 8 6.61 -17.68 3.62
C LEU A 8 5.86 -18.44 2.51
N LYS A 9 6.58 -18.89 1.47
CA LYS A 9 6.01 -19.75 0.41
C LYS A 9 5.52 -21.09 0.96
N LEU A 10 6.30 -21.75 1.81
CA LEU A 10 5.90 -23.01 2.45
C LEU A 10 4.63 -22.82 3.30
N LEU A 11 4.56 -21.75 4.09
CA LEU A 11 3.40 -21.44 4.92
C LEU A 11 2.14 -21.17 4.10
N LYS A 12 2.29 -20.47 2.96
CA LYS A 12 1.19 -20.31 2.01
C LYS A 12 0.64 -21.66 1.57
N GLU A 13 1.51 -22.59 1.13
CA GLU A 13 1.07 -23.93 0.68
C GLU A 13 0.31 -24.69 1.78
N ILE A 14 0.79 -24.61 3.02
CA ILE A 14 0.13 -25.21 4.19
C ILE A 14 -1.25 -24.58 4.44
N LEU A 15 -1.35 -23.26 4.37
CA LEU A 15 -2.61 -22.55 4.59
C LEU A 15 -3.64 -22.83 3.50
N ILE A 16 -3.21 -22.96 2.24
CA ILE A 16 -4.06 -23.37 1.12
C ILE A 16 -4.58 -24.80 1.34
N LYS A 17 -3.70 -25.76 1.66
CA LYS A 17 -4.08 -27.16 1.93
C LYS A 17 -5.11 -27.29 3.05
N ASN A 18 -5.01 -26.45 4.06
CA ASN A 18 -5.93 -26.43 5.20
C ASN A 18 -7.20 -25.60 4.95
N GLN A 19 -7.47 -25.17 3.70
CA GLN A 19 -8.61 -24.32 3.29
C GLN A 19 -8.72 -22.98 4.03
N ASN A 20 -7.63 -22.52 4.64
CA ASN A 20 -7.60 -21.26 5.41
C ASN A 20 -7.13 -20.07 4.56
N LEU A 21 -6.67 -20.33 3.35
CA LEU A 21 -6.23 -19.35 2.36
C LEU A 21 -6.76 -19.80 0.99
N LYS A 22 -7.41 -18.90 0.26
CA LYS A 22 -7.82 -19.19 -1.12
C LYS A 22 -6.59 -19.13 -2.01
N GLU A 23 -6.52 -20.01 -3.00
CA GLU A 23 -5.41 -20.04 -3.95
C GLU A 23 -5.25 -18.70 -4.68
N ASN A 24 -6.39 -18.08 -4.99
CA ASN A 24 -6.49 -16.76 -5.61
C ASN A 24 -7.36 -15.83 -4.77
N TYR A 25 -6.88 -14.60 -4.58
CA TYR A 25 -7.61 -13.51 -3.95
C TYR A 25 -8.01 -12.50 -5.03
N LEU A 26 -9.29 -12.17 -5.06
CA LEU A 26 -9.92 -11.49 -6.19
C LEU A 26 -10.27 -10.03 -5.89
N ASN A 27 -10.21 -9.60 -4.63
CA ASN A 27 -10.52 -8.23 -4.24
C ASN A 27 -10.01 -7.87 -2.83
N ILE A 28 -10.12 -6.59 -2.49
CA ILE A 28 -9.69 -6.05 -1.19
C ILE A 28 -10.47 -6.58 0.03
N ASP A 29 -11.73 -7.01 -0.13
CA ASP A 29 -12.53 -7.56 0.97
C ASP A 29 -12.03 -8.95 1.40
N GLU A 30 -11.50 -9.73 0.45
CA GLU A 30 -10.87 -11.01 0.74
C GLU A 30 -9.54 -10.82 1.48
N LEU A 31 -8.73 -9.83 1.09
CA LEU A 31 -7.52 -9.45 1.83
C LEU A 31 -7.87 -9.03 3.26
N LEU A 32 -8.89 -8.19 3.44
CA LEU A 32 -9.40 -7.79 4.75
C LEU A 32 -9.82 -9.02 5.58
N SER A 33 -10.53 -9.95 4.97
CA SER A 33 -10.99 -11.18 5.63
C SER A 33 -9.83 -12.06 6.08
N PHE A 34 -8.76 -12.15 5.28
CA PHE A 34 -7.54 -12.84 5.66
C PHE A 34 -6.87 -12.22 6.90
N PHE A 35 -6.70 -10.90 6.94
CA PHE A 35 -6.08 -10.28 8.11
C PHE A 35 -6.97 -10.38 9.36
N LYS A 36 -8.29 -10.33 9.21
CA LYS A 36 -9.23 -10.65 10.30
C LYS A 36 -9.07 -12.10 10.79
N TYR A 37 -8.88 -13.04 9.88
CA TYR A 37 -8.56 -14.42 10.22
C TYR A 37 -7.25 -14.51 11.02
N LEU A 38 -6.16 -13.87 10.56
CA LEU A 38 -4.89 -13.86 11.29
C LEU A 38 -5.02 -13.33 12.72
N ILE A 39 -5.81 -12.28 12.93
CA ILE A 39 -6.09 -11.74 14.26
C ILE A 39 -6.83 -12.77 15.11
N LYS A 40 -7.88 -13.39 14.56
CA LYS A 40 -8.72 -14.37 15.27
C LYS A 40 -7.96 -15.65 15.63
N THR A 41 -7.05 -16.09 14.78
CA THR A 41 -6.29 -17.33 14.95
C THR A 41 -4.83 -17.08 15.31
N ARG A 42 -4.50 -15.89 15.85
CA ARG A 42 -3.13 -15.49 16.22
C ARG A 42 -2.41 -16.45 17.16
N GLU A 43 -3.16 -17.34 17.81
CA GLU A 43 -2.63 -18.35 18.73
C GLU A 43 -2.12 -19.62 18.04
N ASN A 44 -2.45 -19.80 16.76
CA ASN A 44 -1.95 -20.90 15.94
C ASN A 44 -0.62 -20.52 15.31
N PHE A 45 0.28 -21.50 15.15
CA PHE A 45 1.64 -21.25 14.67
C PHE A 45 1.67 -20.47 13.34
N ASN A 46 0.88 -20.87 12.35
CA ASN A 46 0.88 -20.24 11.03
C ASN A 46 0.55 -18.74 11.12
N SER A 47 -0.52 -18.38 11.84
CA SER A 47 -0.91 -16.98 11.99
C SER A 47 0.09 -16.20 12.82
N ALA A 48 0.61 -16.79 13.90
CA ALA A 48 1.62 -16.18 14.74
C ALA A 48 2.91 -15.91 13.95
N TYR A 49 3.36 -16.85 13.11
CA TYR A 49 4.54 -16.67 12.26
C TYR A 49 4.33 -15.56 11.24
N LEU A 50 3.17 -15.53 10.57
CA LEU A 50 2.86 -14.48 9.60
C LEU A 50 2.82 -13.10 10.24
N LEU A 51 2.27 -12.99 11.46
CA LEU A 51 2.29 -11.76 12.24
C LEU A 51 3.73 -11.41 12.71
N ASN A 52 4.54 -12.41 13.07
CA ASN A 52 5.95 -12.23 13.40
C ASN A 52 6.75 -11.69 12.21
N TYR A 53 6.51 -12.20 11.00
CA TYR A 53 7.13 -11.68 9.79
C TYR A 53 6.84 -10.18 9.63
N LEU A 54 5.58 -9.76 9.76
CA LEU A 54 5.18 -8.36 9.65
C LEU A 54 5.84 -7.51 10.73
N TYR A 55 5.89 -8.00 11.96
CA TYR A 55 6.56 -7.31 13.05
C TYR A 55 8.06 -7.13 12.74
N GLN A 56 8.80 -8.21 12.48
CA GLN A 56 10.26 -8.18 12.35
C GLN A 56 10.75 -7.41 11.12
N ASN A 57 10.02 -7.46 10.01
CA ASN A 57 10.48 -6.91 8.75
C ASN A 57 9.87 -5.53 8.44
N ILE A 58 8.71 -5.20 9.00
CA ILE A 58 7.97 -3.98 8.63
C ILE A 58 7.75 -3.06 9.83
N SER A 59 7.24 -3.56 10.95
CA SER A 59 6.73 -2.69 12.02
C SER A 59 7.71 -2.39 13.14
N ALA A 60 8.62 -3.31 13.47
CA ALA A 60 9.51 -3.20 14.63
C ALA A 60 10.36 -1.91 14.59
N LYS A 61 10.60 -1.31 15.75
CA LYS A 61 11.24 0.01 15.88
C LYS A 61 12.57 0.14 15.12
N ASN A 62 13.37 -0.92 15.07
CA ASN A 62 14.68 -0.97 14.39
C ASN A 62 14.59 -1.12 12.85
N VAL A 63 13.42 -1.48 12.31
CA VAL A 63 13.19 -1.65 10.87
C VAL A 63 12.20 -0.65 10.28
N ALA A 64 11.23 -0.15 11.06
CA ALA A 64 10.09 0.63 10.56
C ALA A 64 10.45 1.86 9.71
N LYS A 65 11.60 2.48 9.99
CA LYS A 65 12.11 3.67 9.28
C LYS A 65 12.93 3.34 8.02
N ARG A 66 13.21 2.06 7.74
CA ARG A 66 13.98 1.64 6.56
C ARG A 66 13.14 1.84 5.31
N LYS A 67 13.82 2.27 4.24
CA LYS A 67 13.20 2.47 2.92
C LYS A 67 12.67 1.15 2.32
N THR A 68 13.23 0.01 2.72
CA THR A 68 12.86 -1.31 2.21
C THR A 68 11.52 -1.81 2.73
N THR A 69 11.02 -1.30 3.85
CA THR A 69 9.77 -1.81 4.47
C THR A 69 8.54 -1.76 3.58
N ALA A 70 8.48 -0.81 2.64
CA ALA A 70 7.43 -0.79 1.62
C ALA A 70 7.53 -2.02 0.71
N ARG A 71 8.74 -2.29 0.20
CA ARG A 71 9.00 -3.46 -0.63
C ARG A 71 8.80 -4.77 0.13
N ASP A 72 9.27 -4.85 1.37
CA ASP A 72 9.11 -6.03 2.21
C ASP A 72 7.61 -6.37 2.45
N PHE A 73 6.75 -5.35 2.48
CA PHE A 73 5.30 -5.52 2.59
C PHE A 73 4.64 -5.90 1.26
N GLU A 74 5.07 -5.30 0.15
CA GLU A 74 4.66 -5.72 -1.20
C GLU A 74 4.99 -7.20 -1.45
N ASP A 75 6.23 -7.61 -1.19
CA ASP A 75 6.69 -8.99 -1.36
C ASP A 75 5.91 -9.96 -0.45
N TYR A 76 5.61 -9.55 0.78
CA TYR A 76 4.77 -10.34 1.69
C TYR A 76 3.39 -10.63 1.09
N LEU A 77 2.72 -9.59 0.59
CA LEU A 77 1.40 -9.72 -0.04
C LEU A 77 1.49 -10.52 -1.34
N GLY A 78 2.46 -10.21 -2.20
CA GLY A 78 2.67 -10.90 -3.48
C GLY A 78 2.92 -12.39 -3.31
N ILE A 79 3.77 -12.77 -2.34
CA ILE A 79 4.03 -14.18 -2.05
C ILE A 79 2.76 -14.87 -1.57
N LEU A 80 2.11 -14.36 -0.53
CA LEU A 80 0.96 -15.03 0.10
C LEU A 80 -0.23 -15.17 -0.83
N PHE A 81 -0.46 -14.17 -1.68
CA PHE A 81 -1.66 -14.08 -2.50
C PHE A 81 -1.40 -14.30 -3.99
N SER A 82 -0.23 -14.85 -4.34
CA SER A 82 0.16 -15.11 -5.75
C SER A 82 0.22 -13.84 -6.60
N GLY A 83 0.39 -12.66 -5.98
CA GLY A 83 0.49 -11.39 -6.68
C GLY A 83 1.87 -11.18 -7.30
N LYS A 84 1.88 -10.58 -8.49
CA LYS A 84 3.08 -10.20 -9.22
C LYS A 84 3.40 -8.73 -8.96
N ILE A 85 4.61 -8.45 -8.49
CA ILE A 85 5.01 -7.07 -8.25
C ILE A 85 5.28 -6.37 -9.59
N THR A 86 4.60 -5.26 -9.82
CA THR A 86 4.54 -4.61 -11.15
C THR A 86 5.91 -4.08 -11.60
N ASP A 87 6.74 -3.61 -10.66
CA ASP A 87 8.09 -3.11 -10.93
C ASP A 87 9.08 -4.18 -11.43
N GLU A 88 8.79 -5.47 -11.21
CA GLU A 88 9.63 -6.57 -11.73
C GLU A 88 9.23 -7.01 -13.15
N THR A 89 8.13 -6.45 -13.67
CA THR A 89 7.60 -6.84 -14.98
C THR A 89 8.07 -5.89 -16.07
N LYS A 90 8.46 -6.43 -17.23
CA LYS A 90 8.61 -5.60 -18.44
C LYS A 90 7.25 -5.03 -18.77
N ARG A 91 7.08 -3.73 -18.51
CA ARG A 91 5.87 -2.98 -18.78
C ARG A 91 5.57 -3.05 -20.27
N GLN A 92 4.55 -3.81 -20.66
CA GLN A 92 4.03 -3.82 -22.02
C GLN A 92 3.00 -2.69 -22.16
N ASN A 93 2.87 -2.13 -23.35
CA ASN A 93 1.73 -1.25 -23.64
C ASN A 93 0.49 -2.14 -23.67
N SER A 94 -0.28 -2.13 -22.60
CA SER A 94 -1.66 -2.61 -22.65
C SER A 94 -2.44 -1.70 -23.60
N ASP A 95 -3.27 -2.28 -24.47
CA ASP A 95 -4.33 -1.58 -25.22
C ASP A 95 -5.43 -1.09 -24.27
N ASN A 96 -5.05 -0.43 -23.18
CA ASN A 96 -5.99 0.21 -22.27
C ASN A 96 -6.62 1.37 -23.03
N GLN A 97 -7.79 1.09 -23.60
CA GLN A 97 -8.66 2.09 -24.21
C GLN A 97 -9.20 3.01 -23.11
N ILE A 98 -8.36 3.93 -22.65
CA ILE A 98 -8.85 5.10 -21.90
C ILE A 98 -9.56 5.98 -22.92
N GLU A 99 -10.85 6.27 -22.69
CA GLU A 99 -11.59 7.23 -23.49
C GLU A 99 -10.83 8.56 -23.53
N LYS A 100 -10.71 9.17 -24.70
CA LYS A 100 -10.02 10.46 -24.85
C LYS A 100 -10.63 11.49 -23.90
N ILE A 101 -9.84 11.95 -22.93
CA ILE A 101 -10.35 12.79 -21.84
C ILE A 101 -10.65 14.21 -22.30
N GLU A 102 -9.78 14.76 -23.15
CA GLU A 102 -9.90 16.09 -23.74
C GLU A 102 -9.02 16.19 -24.99
N ASN A 103 -7.71 15.95 -24.83
CA ASN A 103 -6.73 15.90 -25.91
C ASN A 103 -5.72 14.77 -25.68
N ASP A 104 -4.89 14.50 -26.69
CA ASP A 104 -3.95 13.37 -26.65
C ASP A 104 -2.84 13.60 -25.62
N PHE A 105 -2.43 14.86 -25.41
CA PHE A 105 -1.44 15.23 -24.40
C PHE A 105 -1.89 14.79 -22.99
N ILE A 106 -3.08 15.23 -22.57
CA ILE A 106 -3.64 14.89 -21.25
C ILE A 106 -3.90 13.38 -21.14
N THR A 107 -4.46 12.77 -22.19
CA THR A 107 -4.81 11.34 -22.20
C THR A 107 -3.55 10.47 -22.05
N ASN A 108 -2.46 10.79 -22.76
CA ASN A 108 -1.21 10.05 -22.69
C ASN A 108 -0.55 10.12 -21.30
N PHE A 109 -0.62 11.28 -20.62
CA PHE A 109 -0.15 11.38 -19.23
C PHE A 109 -0.96 10.48 -18.28
N ILE A 110 -2.27 10.40 -18.47
CA ILE A 110 -3.15 9.60 -17.62
C ILE A 110 -2.89 8.11 -17.83
N ILE A 111 -2.73 7.67 -19.08
CA ILE A 111 -2.33 6.30 -19.41
C ILE A 111 -1.00 5.96 -18.74
N SER A 112 0.00 6.84 -18.84
CA SER A 112 1.31 6.61 -18.22
C SER A 112 1.22 6.54 -16.69
N ASN A 113 0.49 7.46 -16.07
CA ASN A 113 0.33 7.51 -14.62
C ASN A 113 -0.44 6.31 -14.06
N LYS A 114 -1.50 5.87 -14.76
CA LYS A 114 -2.27 4.66 -14.41
C LYS A 114 -1.38 3.42 -14.38
N ARG A 115 -0.53 3.26 -15.41
CA ARG A 115 0.42 2.15 -15.50
C ARG A 115 1.43 2.11 -14.35
N GLU A 116 1.74 3.27 -13.76
CA GLU A 116 2.69 3.40 -12.66
C GLU A 116 2.04 3.30 -11.27
N LYS A 117 0.71 3.11 -11.19
CA LYS A 117 -0.01 3.22 -9.92
C LYS A 117 -0.10 1.91 -9.15
N ALA A 118 -0.38 0.81 -9.84
CA ALA A 118 -0.53 -0.50 -9.22
C ALA A 118 0.84 -1.00 -8.73
N ASP A 119 0.92 -1.40 -7.47
CA ASP A 119 2.13 -1.95 -6.88
C ASP A 119 2.14 -3.49 -7.03
N ILE A 120 0.96 -4.12 -6.94
CA ILE A 120 0.78 -5.57 -7.08
C ILE A 120 -0.37 -5.85 -8.05
N LEU A 121 -0.13 -6.77 -9.00
CA LEU A 121 -1.14 -7.31 -9.90
C LEU A 121 -1.45 -8.76 -9.53
N PHE A 122 -2.72 -9.09 -9.31
CA PHE A 122 -3.20 -10.44 -9.04
C PHE A 122 -3.79 -11.06 -10.31
N GLU A 123 -4.18 -12.33 -10.23
CA GLU A 123 -4.96 -12.98 -11.31
C GLU A 123 -6.32 -12.27 -11.48
N ASP A 124 -6.92 -12.37 -12.67
CA ASP A 124 -8.19 -11.71 -13.05
C ASP A 124 -8.19 -10.17 -13.03
N ASP A 125 -7.05 -9.54 -13.34
CA ASP A 125 -6.87 -8.09 -13.45
C ASP A 125 -7.13 -7.27 -12.17
N PHE A 126 -7.24 -7.93 -11.00
CA PHE A 126 -7.27 -7.23 -9.72
C PHE A 126 -5.90 -6.60 -9.44
N ALA A 127 -5.88 -5.28 -9.27
CA ALA A 127 -4.67 -4.52 -8.95
C ALA A 127 -4.82 -3.83 -7.58
N LEU A 128 -3.69 -3.75 -6.87
CA LEU A 128 -3.62 -3.15 -5.54
C LEU A 128 -2.47 -2.15 -5.47
N SER A 129 -2.75 -0.94 -5.00
CA SER A 129 -1.73 0.00 -4.56
C SER A 129 -1.47 -0.15 -3.07
N VAL A 130 -0.21 -0.21 -2.67
CA VAL A 130 0.22 -0.45 -1.30
C VAL A 130 1.03 0.75 -0.81
N LYS A 131 0.73 1.23 0.39
CA LYS A 131 1.52 2.29 1.04
C LYS A 131 1.86 1.92 2.47
N THR A 132 3.12 2.14 2.83
CA THR A 132 3.55 2.06 4.23
C THR A 132 3.88 3.47 4.75
N LEU A 133 3.40 3.77 5.96
CA LEU A 133 3.57 5.07 6.62
C LEU A 133 4.05 4.85 8.05
N MET A 134 4.70 5.87 8.61
CA MET A 134 4.95 5.97 10.05
C MET A 134 3.77 6.67 10.74
N LEU A 135 3.53 6.34 12.01
CA LEU A 135 2.45 6.94 12.81
C LEU A 135 2.47 8.48 12.82
N ASN A 136 3.64 9.12 12.72
CA ASN A 136 3.78 10.57 12.73
C ASN A 136 3.58 11.24 11.35
N ASN A 137 3.43 10.48 10.26
CA ASN A 137 3.14 11.07 8.95
C ASN A 137 1.71 11.62 8.92
N ARG A 138 1.54 12.95 8.76
CA ARG A 138 0.23 13.59 8.71
C ARG A 138 -0.38 13.65 7.30
N GLU A 139 0.44 13.39 6.28
CA GLU A 139 0.04 13.45 4.88
C GLU A 139 0.35 12.14 4.19
N ILE A 140 -0.47 11.79 3.20
CA ILE A 140 -0.27 10.64 2.33
C ILE A 140 0.15 11.16 0.96
N ASN A 141 1.24 10.62 0.41
CA ASN A 141 1.61 10.85 -0.97
C ASN A 141 0.88 9.84 -1.86
N LEU A 142 -0.04 10.30 -2.69
CA LEU A 142 -0.78 9.40 -3.59
C LEU A 142 -0.03 9.10 -4.89
N GLY A 143 1.04 9.84 -5.21
CA GLY A 143 1.86 9.60 -6.40
C GLY A 143 1.14 9.95 -7.71
N SER A 144 1.90 9.90 -8.81
CA SER A 144 1.42 9.77 -10.20
C SER A 144 0.23 10.65 -10.58
N PHE A 145 0.18 11.92 -10.15
CA PHE A 145 -0.90 12.84 -10.47
C PHE A 145 -0.34 14.12 -11.07
N GLU A 146 -0.15 14.09 -12.39
CA GLU A 146 0.67 15.10 -13.04
C GLU A 146 -0.02 16.46 -13.16
N LYS A 147 0.58 17.48 -12.50
CA LYS A 147 0.07 18.84 -12.44
C LYS A 147 0.06 19.50 -13.82
N THR A 148 1.04 19.22 -14.68
CA THR A 148 1.13 19.83 -16.01
C THR A 148 -0.09 19.47 -16.85
N ALA A 149 -0.49 18.19 -16.85
CA ALA A 149 -1.69 17.74 -17.53
C ALA A 149 -2.98 18.30 -16.87
N LEU A 150 -3.03 18.30 -15.53
CA LEU A 150 -4.19 18.80 -14.78
C LEU A 150 -4.48 20.29 -15.05
N PHE A 151 -3.44 21.11 -15.13
CA PHE A 151 -3.56 22.56 -15.28
C PHE A 151 -3.33 23.06 -16.71
N TYR A 152 -3.18 22.16 -17.68
CA TYR A 152 -2.97 22.48 -19.08
C TYR A 152 -4.07 23.41 -19.61
N GLU A 153 -3.66 24.49 -20.28
CA GLU A 153 -4.52 25.52 -20.91
C GLU A 153 -5.52 26.20 -19.95
N LEU A 154 -5.20 26.24 -18.63
CA LEU A 154 -6.01 26.95 -17.63
C LEU A 154 -5.49 28.37 -17.31
N ASP A 155 -4.52 28.88 -18.07
CA ASP A 155 -3.95 30.23 -17.93
C ASP A 155 -3.38 30.53 -16.53
N ILE A 156 -2.79 29.52 -15.88
CA ILE A 156 -2.18 29.65 -14.54
C ILE A 156 -0.75 29.09 -14.44
N TYR A 157 -0.09 28.82 -15.56
CA TYR A 157 1.27 28.22 -15.63
C TYR A 157 2.29 28.92 -14.72
N ASP A 158 2.21 30.25 -14.67
CA ASP A 158 3.03 31.11 -13.81
C ASP A 158 2.98 30.78 -12.31
N TYR A 159 1.91 30.11 -11.87
CA TYR A 159 1.66 29.79 -10.47
C TYR A 159 1.97 28.33 -10.13
N LEU A 160 2.39 27.49 -11.08
CA LEU A 160 2.64 26.05 -10.85
C LEU A 160 3.95 25.72 -10.10
N GLY A 161 4.62 26.74 -9.56
CA GLY A 161 5.81 26.61 -8.72
C GLY A 161 5.49 26.18 -7.28
N GLU A 162 6.38 25.36 -6.68
CA GLU A 162 6.15 24.76 -5.36
C GLU A 162 6.80 25.53 -4.19
N ARG A 163 7.94 26.20 -4.40
CA ARG A 163 8.79 26.63 -3.26
C ARG A 163 8.41 27.94 -2.58
N LYS A 164 7.86 28.95 -3.27
CA LYS A 164 7.62 30.28 -2.66
C LYS A 164 6.25 30.92 -2.97
N GLY A 165 5.43 30.26 -3.81
CA GLY A 165 4.28 30.91 -4.44
C GLY A 165 4.70 32.10 -5.31
N LYS A 166 3.86 32.51 -6.25
CA LYS A 166 4.04 33.75 -7.01
C LYS A 166 3.02 34.77 -6.53
N GLU A 167 3.39 36.03 -6.50
CA GLU A 167 2.43 37.10 -6.22
C GLU A 167 1.39 37.17 -7.33
N GLY A 168 0.13 37.27 -6.94
CA GLY A 168 -1.01 37.44 -7.82
C GLY A 168 -2.07 38.32 -7.15
N VAL A 169 -3.16 38.57 -7.87
CA VAL A 169 -4.30 39.33 -7.36
C VAL A 169 -5.51 38.40 -7.30
N LEU A 170 -6.18 38.38 -6.16
CA LEU A 170 -7.43 37.65 -5.93
C LEU A 170 -8.40 38.62 -5.25
N ASN A 171 -9.61 38.79 -5.79
CA ASN A 171 -10.60 39.78 -5.30
C ASN A 171 -10.02 41.20 -5.08
N GLY A 172 -9.05 41.63 -5.89
CA GLY A 172 -8.40 42.94 -5.77
C GLY A 172 -7.27 43.02 -4.73
N GLU A 173 -7.00 41.94 -3.99
CA GLU A 173 -5.93 41.89 -2.98
C GLU A 173 -4.70 41.15 -3.48
N LYS A 174 -3.51 41.63 -3.09
CA LYS A 174 -2.24 40.93 -3.37
C LYS A 174 -2.11 39.72 -2.47
N VAL A 175 -2.06 38.54 -3.07
CA VAL A 175 -1.89 37.27 -2.36
C VAL A 175 -0.79 36.44 -3.00
N LYS A 176 -0.27 35.45 -2.26
CA LYS A 176 0.61 34.42 -2.84
C LYS A 176 -0.21 33.25 -3.34
N ILE A 177 0.09 32.80 -4.54
CA ILE A 177 -0.62 31.73 -5.26
C ILE A 177 0.39 30.65 -5.64
N GLY A 178 0.02 29.38 -5.48
CA GLY A 178 0.84 28.27 -5.99
C GLY A 178 0.49 26.90 -5.42
N LEU A 179 1.38 25.91 -5.56
CA LEU A 179 1.05 24.52 -5.25
C LEU A 179 1.56 24.00 -3.91
N GLY A 180 2.59 24.62 -3.34
CA GLY A 180 3.40 24.03 -2.27
C GLY A 180 2.82 24.04 -0.86
N SER A 181 1.65 24.66 -0.65
CA SER A 181 0.94 24.58 0.64
C SER A 181 -0.57 24.73 0.46
N LYS A 182 -1.32 24.34 1.49
CA LYS A 182 -2.79 24.38 1.51
C LYS A 182 -3.34 25.77 1.18
N VAL A 183 -2.77 26.82 1.78
CA VAL A 183 -3.19 28.21 1.53
C VAL A 183 -2.89 28.64 0.10
N LEU A 184 -1.68 28.35 -0.39
CA LEU A 184 -1.28 28.72 -1.75
C LEU A 184 -2.15 28.02 -2.80
N LEU A 185 -2.46 26.74 -2.57
CA LEU A 185 -3.27 25.93 -3.46
C LEU A 185 -4.72 26.41 -3.45
N LYS A 186 -5.28 26.72 -2.27
CA LYS A 186 -6.60 27.33 -2.16
C LYS A 186 -6.69 28.62 -2.99
N ASN A 187 -5.68 29.49 -2.90
CA ASN A 187 -5.64 30.73 -3.68
C ASN A 187 -5.58 30.45 -5.20
N LEU A 188 -4.89 29.39 -5.62
CA LEU A 188 -4.85 28.98 -7.03
C LEU A 188 -6.22 28.51 -7.52
N LEU A 189 -6.93 27.71 -6.72
CA LEU A 189 -8.29 27.25 -7.07
C LEU A 189 -9.30 28.40 -7.11
N LEU A 190 -9.18 29.36 -6.19
CA LEU A 190 -9.98 30.58 -6.22
C LEU A 190 -9.70 31.43 -7.46
N LEU A 191 -8.43 31.57 -7.86
CA LEU A 191 -8.06 32.26 -9.10
C LEU A 191 -8.67 31.56 -10.33
N LEU A 192 -8.66 30.23 -10.38
CA LEU A 192 -9.33 29.47 -11.44
C LEU A 192 -10.84 29.74 -11.47
N LYS A 193 -11.46 29.89 -10.30
CA LYS A 193 -12.89 30.22 -10.17
C LYS A 193 -13.19 31.63 -10.68
N GLU A 194 -12.40 32.64 -10.31
CA GLU A 194 -12.52 34.01 -10.83
C GLU A 194 -12.35 34.07 -12.35
N LYS A 195 -11.45 33.25 -12.91
CA LYS A 195 -11.22 33.14 -14.36
C LYS A 195 -12.28 32.31 -15.11
N GLY A 196 -13.27 31.74 -14.42
CA GLY A 196 -14.27 30.85 -15.03
C GLY A 196 -13.70 29.52 -15.54
N LYS A 197 -12.54 29.08 -15.01
CA LYS A 197 -11.83 27.85 -15.41
C LYS A 197 -11.95 26.71 -14.40
N TYR A 198 -12.63 26.95 -13.27
CA TYR A 198 -12.74 25.95 -12.20
C TYR A 198 -13.51 24.71 -12.64
N ASP A 199 -14.61 24.83 -13.38
CA ASP A 199 -15.36 23.65 -13.86
C ASP A 199 -14.55 22.75 -14.80
N THR A 200 -13.69 23.35 -15.63
CA THR A 200 -12.72 22.60 -16.46
C THR A 200 -11.73 21.85 -15.58
N PHE A 201 -11.16 22.51 -14.56
CA PHE A 201 -10.31 21.87 -13.57
C PHE A 201 -11.02 20.70 -12.87
N LYS A 202 -12.25 20.90 -12.37
CA LYS A 202 -13.02 19.87 -11.66
C LYS A 202 -13.24 18.65 -12.55
N THR A 203 -13.73 18.87 -13.76
CA THR A 203 -14.01 17.81 -14.73
C THR A 203 -12.75 17.02 -15.04
N ARG A 204 -11.64 17.71 -15.30
CA ARG A 204 -10.35 17.09 -15.60
C ARG A 204 -9.79 16.33 -14.40
N PHE A 205 -9.82 16.94 -13.21
CA PHE A 205 -9.38 16.31 -11.97
C PHE A 205 -10.14 15.00 -11.73
N LEU A 206 -11.47 15.00 -11.84
CA LEU A 206 -12.28 13.80 -11.60
C LEU A 206 -12.01 12.70 -12.63
N LYS A 207 -11.86 13.05 -13.91
CA LYS A 207 -11.49 12.08 -14.94
C LYS A 207 -10.11 11.47 -14.67
N MET A 208 -9.12 12.33 -14.34
CA MET A 208 -7.78 11.88 -13.95
C MET A 208 -7.82 10.98 -12.73
N ALA A 209 -8.55 11.37 -11.68
CA ALA A 209 -8.64 10.61 -10.43
C ALA A 209 -9.28 9.24 -10.64
N LYS A 210 -10.36 9.17 -11.43
CA LYS A 210 -11.04 7.92 -11.76
C LYS A 210 -10.11 6.92 -12.47
N GLU A 211 -9.29 7.40 -13.40
CA GLU A 211 -8.40 6.53 -14.16
C GLU A 211 -7.10 6.18 -13.43
N ILE A 212 -6.48 7.16 -12.75
CA ILE A 212 -5.20 6.98 -12.07
C ILE A 212 -5.37 6.19 -10.78
N PHE A 213 -6.47 6.37 -10.06
CA PHE A 213 -6.76 5.68 -8.79
C PHE A 213 -7.85 4.62 -8.98
N ALA A 214 -7.82 3.92 -10.11
CA ALA A 214 -8.76 2.87 -10.46
C ALA A 214 -8.60 1.59 -9.60
N ASP A 215 -7.42 1.42 -9.00
CA ASP A 215 -7.06 0.25 -8.21
C ASP A 215 -7.43 0.44 -6.73
N ASP A 216 -7.71 -0.66 -6.04
CA ASP A 216 -7.92 -0.63 -4.60
C ASP A 216 -6.61 -0.28 -3.87
N MET A 217 -6.70 0.25 -2.65
CA MET A 217 -5.54 0.70 -1.88
C MET A 217 -5.49 0.09 -0.48
N LEU A 218 -4.32 -0.43 -0.12
CA LEU A 218 -3.98 -0.88 1.22
C LEU A 218 -2.92 0.03 1.84
N ILE A 219 -3.25 0.65 2.97
CA ILE A 219 -2.32 1.50 3.72
C ILE A 219 -1.97 0.85 5.06
N ALA A 220 -0.68 0.64 5.31
CA ALA A 220 -0.14 0.16 6.57
C ALA A 220 0.54 1.31 7.34
N ILE A 221 0.05 1.61 8.55
CA ILE A 221 0.67 2.57 9.47
C ILE A 221 1.41 1.82 10.56
N LYS A 222 2.73 1.99 10.60
CA LYS A 222 3.64 1.29 11.49
C LYS A 222 3.82 2.03 12.82
N ASN A 223 3.73 1.29 13.92
CA ASN A 223 3.97 1.79 15.28
C ASN A 223 4.57 0.70 16.19
N ASP A 224 5.75 0.19 15.83
CA ASP A 224 6.49 -0.82 16.61
C ASP A 224 5.67 -2.10 16.81
N LEU A 225 5.07 -2.26 18.00
CA LEU A 225 4.28 -3.42 18.39
C LEU A 225 2.84 -3.38 17.86
N GLU A 226 2.50 -2.35 17.10
CA GLU A 226 1.19 -2.21 16.48
C GLU A 226 1.36 -1.82 15.01
N MET A 227 0.48 -2.33 14.17
CA MET A 227 0.34 -1.89 12.79
C MET A 227 -1.13 -1.75 12.43
N ASP A 228 -1.54 -0.55 12.04
CA ASP A 228 -2.89 -0.29 11.56
C ASP A 228 -2.95 -0.51 10.05
N LEU A 229 -3.92 -1.29 9.59
CA LEU A 229 -4.19 -1.53 8.18
C LEU A 229 -5.51 -0.87 7.79
N TYR A 230 -5.48 -0.12 6.69
CA TYR A 230 -6.62 0.61 6.13
C TYR A 230 -6.87 0.13 4.70
N PHE A 231 -8.05 -0.41 4.47
CA PHE A 231 -8.49 -1.00 3.21
C PHE A 231 -9.45 -0.02 2.54
N ILE A 232 -9.11 0.44 1.33
CA ILE A 232 -9.83 1.48 0.61
C ILE A 232 -10.20 0.96 -0.78
N LYS A 233 -11.49 0.90 -1.08
CA LYS A 233 -11.97 0.56 -2.42
C LYS A 233 -11.77 1.74 -3.36
N SER A 234 -11.44 1.48 -4.62
CA SER A 234 -11.22 2.52 -5.63
C SER A 234 -12.44 3.44 -5.81
N ASN A 235 -13.64 2.89 -5.71
CA ASN A 235 -14.87 3.68 -5.78
C ASN A 235 -15.04 4.63 -4.59
N ASP A 236 -14.71 4.20 -3.37
CA ASP A 236 -14.78 5.04 -2.17
C ASP A 236 -13.76 6.18 -2.25
N PHE A 237 -12.57 5.87 -2.75
CA PHE A 237 -11.52 6.84 -3.05
C PHE A 237 -12.03 7.90 -4.04
N TYR A 238 -12.59 7.49 -5.17
CA TYR A 238 -13.11 8.42 -6.18
C TYR A 238 -14.25 9.28 -5.63
N ASN A 239 -15.17 8.67 -4.87
CA ASN A 239 -16.30 9.37 -4.28
C ASN A 239 -15.88 10.42 -3.25
N LEU A 240 -14.79 10.20 -2.49
CA LEU A 240 -14.23 11.21 -1.59
C LEU A 240 -13.93 12.53 -2.33
N PHE A 241 -13.30 12.43 -3.50
CA PHE A 241 -13.00 13.61 -4.32
C PHE A 241 -14.23 14.16 -5.01
N LYS A 242 -15.05 13.29 -5.60
CA LYS A 242 -16.29 13.70 -6.29
C LYS A 242 -17.22 14.51 -5.37
N ASN A 243 -17.36 14.08 -4.12
CA ASN A 243 -18.27 14.70 -3.17
C ASN A 243 -17.73 16.02 -2.57
N SER A 244 -16.42 16.27 -2.68
CA SER A 244 -15.77 17.46 -2.09
C SER A 244 -15.41 18.52 -3.13
N ILE A 245 -15.23 18.16 -4.39
CA ILE A 245 -14.62 19.05 -5.39
C ILE A 245 -15.49 20.24 -5.82
N ASP A 246 -16.80 20.21 -5.58
CA ASP A 246 -17.67 21.34 -5.93
C ASP A 246 -17.46 22.55 -5.02
N ASN A 247 -17.01 22.33 -3.78
CA ASN A 247 -16.64 23.37 -2.83
C ASN A 247 -15.13 23.35 -2.59
N ILE A 248 -14.46 24.45 -2.90
CA ILE A 248 -13.00 24.58 -2.71
C ILE A 248 -12.61 24.30 -1.27
N ASP A 249 -13.37 24.75 -0.27
CA ASP A 249 -13.00 24.53 1.13
C ASP A 249 -13.08 23.06 1.52
N ASP A 250 -14.13 22.36 1.10
CA ASP A 250 -14.30 20.92 1.35
C ASP A 250 -13.22 20.10 0.63
N PHE A 251 -12.93 20.43 -0.63
CA PHE A 251 -11.83 19.83 -1.38
C PHE A 251 -10.48 20.03 -0.69
N MET A 252 -10.24 21.23 -0.18
CA MET A 252 -9.01 21.57 0.52
C MET A 252 -8.92 20.90 1.89
N MET A 253 -10.02 20.45 2.51
CA MET A 253 -9.92 19.60 3.72
C MET A 253 -9.16 18.31 3.43
N ILE A 254 -9.35 17.74 2.24
CA ILE A 254 -8.70 16.49 1.80
C ILE A 254 -7.34 16.78 1.17
N VAL A 255 -7.24 17.74 0.25
CA VAL A 255 -6.01 18.00 -0.51
C VAL A 255 -5.18 19.09 0.16
N ASN A 256 -3.95 18.75 0.56
CA ASN A 256 -3.06 19.69 1.23
C ASN A 256 -2.15 20.44 0.26
N ARG A 257 -1.53 19.75 -0.71
CA ARG A 257 -0.63 20.37 -1.69
C ARG A 257 -0.36 19.47 -2.89
N TRP A 258 0.23 20.08 -3.93
CA TRP A 258 0.95 19.36 -4.98
C TRP A 258 2.46 19.51 -4.76
N GLU A 259 3.18 18.39 -4.88
CA GLU A 259 4.63 18.32 -4.67
C GLU A 259 5.22 17.39 -5.73
N GLY A 260 6.01 17.93 -6.66
CA GLY A 260 6.34 17.28 -7.92
C GLY A 260 5.09 16.90 -8.71
N ASN A 261 5.07 15.66 -9.19
CA ASN A 261 3.97 15.07 -9.97
C ASN A 261 3.05 14.25 -9.04
N SER A 262 2.79 14.76 -7.84
CA SER A 262 2.08 14.02 -6.81
C SER A 262 1.18 14.92 -5.98
N ILE A 263 -0.02 14.41 -5.70
CA ILE A 263 -0.95 15.01 -4.77
C ILE A 263 -0.66 14.50 -3.35
N ARG A 264 -0.59 15.44 -2.38
CA ARG A 264 -0.47 15.16 -0.95
C ARG A 264 -1.82 15.42 -0.30
N VAL A 265 -2.38 14.41 0.36
CA VAL A 265 -3.67 14.50 1.05
C VAL A 265 -3.49 14.47 2.56
N ASP A 266 -4.44 15.06 3.28
CA ASP A 266 -4.54 14.93 4.72
C ASP A 266 -4.86 13.48 5.09
N ARG A 267 -4.02 12.89 5.94
CA ARG A 267 -4.17 11.48 6.32
C ARG A 267 -5.46 11.24 7.08
N ALA A 268 -5.80 12.11 8.03
CA ALA A 268 -6.94 11.86 8.91
C ALA A 268 -8.25 11.93 8.11
N GLU A 269 -8.39 12.93 7.24
CA GLU A 269 -9.55 13.06 6.37
C GLU A 269 -9.63 11.91 5.35
N PHE A 270 -8.50 11.57 4.73
CA PHE A 270 -8.47 10.51 3.72
C PHE A 270 -8.80 9.13 4.30
N LEU A 271 -8.34 8.78 5.50
CA LEU A 271 -8.59 7.47 6.08
C LEU A 271 -10.01 7.25 6.60
N LYS A 272 -10.87 8.29 6.63
CA LYS A 272 -12.29 8.15 7.05
C LYS A 272 -13.10 7.24 6.13
N ILE A 273 -12.68 7.08 4.88
CA ILE A 273 -13.35 6.20 3.91
C ILE A 273 -12.92 4.74 4.02
N ALA A 274 -11.89 4.45 4.80
CA ALA A 274 -11.27 3.14 4.85
C ALA A 274 -11.97 2.20 5.84
N THR A 275 -11.94 0.91 5.54
CA THR A 275 -12.15 -0.10 6.58
C THR A 275 -10.84 -0.32 7.34
N HIS A 276 -10.88 -0.17 8.66
CA HIS A 276 -9.70 -0.26 9.53
C HIS A 276 -9.65 -1.59 10.28
N ILE A 277 -8.46 -2.16 10.38
CA ILE A 277 -8.11 -3.20 11.35
C ILE A 277 -6.77 -2.89 12.00
N LYS A 278 -6.58 -3.39 13.22
CA LYS A 278 -5.34 -3.25 13.97
C LYS A 278 -4.68 -4.60 14.17
N LEU A 279 -3.41 -4.71 13.82
CA LEU A 279 -2.56 -5.83 14.16
C LEU A 279 -1.80 -5.49 15.44
N ASP A 280 -1.99 -6.31 16.47
CA ASP A 280 -1.29 -6.22 17.76
C ASP A 280 -0.23 -7.31 17.84
N PHE A 281 1.04 -6.90 17.98
CA PHE A 281 2.20 -7.79 18.07
C PHE A 281 2.66 -8.02 19.51
N ASN A 282 1.97 -7.49 20.52
CA ASN A 282 2.38 -7.67 21.92
C ASN A 282 2.47 -9.14 22.34
N PHE A 283 1.61 -9.99 21.77
CA PHE A 283 1.61 -11.43 22.06
C PHE A 283 2.89 -12.15 21.60
N LEU A 284 3.67 -11.55 20.69
CA LEU A 284 4.93 -12.14 20.23
C LEU A 284 6.06 -11.98 21.26
N LYS A 285 5.93 -11.07 22.23
CA LYS A 285 7.01 -10.73 23.17
C LYS A 285 7.52 -11.93 23.97
N GLY A 286 8.77 -11.80 24.43
CA GLY A 286 9.39 -12.78 25.33
C GLY A 286 9.85 -14.04 24.59
N SER A 287 9.47 -15.21 25.10
CA SER A 287 9.97 -16.50 24.60
C SER A 287 9.49 -16.83 23.19
N ILE A 288 8.35 -16.30 22.74
CA ILE A 288 7.76 -16.60 21.41
C ILE A 288 8.68 -16.11 20.28
N LEU A 289 9.20 -14.88 20.36
CA LEU A 289 10.21 -14.39 19.40
C LEU A 289 11.43 -15.32 19.33
N ARG A 290 11.94 -15.77 20.48
CA ARG A 290 13.10 -16.67 20.53
C ARG A 290 12.82 -18.00 19.83
N TYR A 291 11.62 -18.56 20.01
CA TYR A 291 11.24 -19.80 19.34
C TYR A 291 11.09 -19.64 17.83
N PHE A 292 10.60 -18.49 17.35
CA PHE A 292 10.59 -18.21 15.91
C PHE A 292 11.99 -18.07 15.31
N THR A 293 12.92 -17.42 16.01
CA THR A 293 14.32 -17.39 15.57
C THR A 293 14.94 -18.79 15.55
N GLU A 294 14.71 -19.60 16.59
CA GLU A 294 15.21 -20.99 16.63
C GLU A 294 14.61 -21.84 15.50
N PHE A 295 13.33 -21.63 15.19
CA PHE A 295 12.67 -22.24 14.04
C PHE A 295 13.35 -21.87 12.73
N GLU A 296 13.54 -20.58 12.45
CA GLU A 296 14.18 -20.09 11.23
C GLU A 296 15.61 -20.64 11.07
N ASP A 297 16.39 -20.67 12.15
CA ASP A 297 17.76 -21.20 12.16
C ASP A 297 17.78 -22.70 11.86
N LYS A 298 16.93 -23.49 12.54
CA LYS A 298 16.84 -24.93 12.33
C LYS A 298 16.36 -25.26 10.91
N THR A 299 15.29 -24.62 10.44
CA THR A 299 14.79 -24.83 9.07
C THR A 299 15.83 -24.45 8.03
N THR A 300 16.56 -23.35 8.24
CA THR A 300 17.67 -22.94 7.36
C THR A 300 18.76 -24.00 7.31
N ASN A 301 19.23 -24.47 8.46
CA ASN A 301 20.31 -25.46 8.52
C ASN A 301 19.94 -26.78 7.83
N ILE A 302 18.70 -27.23 7.99
CA ILE A 302 18.20 -28.44 7.33
C ILE A 302 18.06 -28.22 5.82
N LEU A 303 17.55 -27.06 5.39
CA LEU A 303 17.46 -26.72 3.96
C LEU A 303 18.83 -26.69 3.28
N VAL A 304 19.85 -26.14 3.95
CA VAL A 304 21.24 -26.13 3.44
C VAL A 304 21.77 -27.55 3.27
N LYS A 305 21.53 -28.45 4.24
CA LYS A 305 21.88 -29.87 4.11
C LYS A 305 21.17 -30.54 2.94
N TYR A 306 19.86 -30.34 2.82
CA TYR A 306 19.03 -30.87 1.74
C TYR A 306 19.49 -30.43 0.34
N ILE A 307 19.93 -29.17 0.20
CA ILE A 307 20.44 -28.64 -1.08
C ILE A 307 21.81 -29.25 -1.42
N ASN A 308 22.68 -29.40 -0.43
CA ASN A 308 24.08 -29.76 -0.64
C ASN A 308 24.34 -31.27 -0.72
N ASP A 309 23.46 -32.10 -0.16
CA ASP A 309 23.62 -33.55 -0.12
C ASP A 309 22.49 -34.21 -0.93
N ILE A 310 22.77 -34.37 -2.23
CA ILE A 310 21.84 -34.82 -3.26
C ILE A 310 21.40 -36.27 -3.04
N ASP A 311 22.27 -37.09 -2.44
CA ASP A 311 22.06 -38.53 -2.29
C ASP A 311 21.13 -38.86 -1.11
N ASN A 312 20.95 -37.93 -0.17
CA ASN A 312 20.15 -38.13 1.04
C ASN A 312 18.93 -37.20 1.12
N LYS A 313 18.45 -36.67 -0.02
CA LYS A 313 17.33 -35.72 -0.07
C LYS A 313 16.06 -36.19 0.66
N GLU A 314 15.64 -37.44 0.47
CA GLU A 314 14.44 -37.97 1.15
C GLU A 314 14.60 -38.04 2.67
N LEU A 315 15.80 -38.38 3.17
CA LEU A 315 16.11 -38.40 4.60
C LEU A 315 16.00 -37.00 5.20
N TYR A 316 16.67 -36.01 4.59
CA TYR A 316 16.60 -34.63 5.08
C TYR A 316 15.21 -34.02 4.96
N GLN A 317 14.44 -34.39 3.94
CA GLN A 317 13.05 -33.95 3.83
C GLN A 317 12.21 -34.47 5.00
N LYS A 318 12.42 -35.73 5.41
CA LYS A 318 11.72 -36.33 6.55
C LYS A 318 12.16 -35.72 7.88
N GLU A 319 13.46 -35.50 8.08
CA GLU A 319 13.99 -34.78 9.24
C GLU A 319 13.43 -33.36 9.32
N MET A 320 13.36 -32.66 8.18
CA MET A 320 12.80 -31.30 8.09
C MET A 320 11.35 -31.26 8.57
N CYS A 321 10.51 -32.18 8.09
CA CYS A 321 9.11 -32.26 8.50
C CYS A 321 8.97 -32.51 10.01
N ASN A 322 9.73 -33.46 10.56
CA ASN A 322 9.66 -33.81 11.99
C ASN A 322 10.11 -32.65 12.89
N GLU A 323 11.23 -32.00 12.58
CA GLU A 323 11.75 -30.86 13.36
C GLU A 323 10.81 -29.65 13.28
N ILE A 324 10.26 -29.36 12.09
CA ILE A 324 9.27 -28.31 11.91
C ILE A 324 8.04 -28.61 12.78
N GLU A 325 7.52 -29.84 12.75
CA GLU A 325 6.34 -30.22 13.53
C GLU A 325 6.57 -30.11 15.05
N GLN A 326 7.74 -30.53 15.55
CA GLN A 326 8.08 -30.39 16.96
C GLN A 326 8.14 -28.92 17.41
N ILE A 327 8.77 -28.05 16.61
CA ILE A 327 8.88 -26.64 16.94
C ILE A 327 7.51 -25.94 16.86
N ILE A 328 6.69 -26.30 15.87
CA ILE A 328 5.30 -25.84 15.77
C ILE A 328 4.55 -26.17 17.06
N ASN A 329 4.59 -27.43 17.50
CA ASN A 329 3.89 -27.89 18.70
C ASN A 329 4.36 -27.13 19.96
N LEU A 330 5.67 -26.92 20.11
CA LEU A 330 6.23 -26.15 21.23
C LEU A 330 5.75 -24.69 21.23
N ILE A 331 5.73 -24.06 20.05
CA ILE A 331 5.27 -22.68 19.90
C ILE A 331 3.77 -22.58 20.21
N GLU A 332 2.95 -23.50 19.71
CA GLU A 332 1.52 -23.49 19.99
C GLU A 332 1.19 -23.68 21.47
N GLN A 333 1.89 -24.60 22.16
CA GLN A 333 1.73 -24.79 23.61
C GLN A 333 2.03 -23.50 24.37
N LYS A 334 3.15 -22.84 24.02
CA LYS A 334 3.57 -21.59 24.66
C LYS A 334 2.63 -20.44 24.36
N ILE A 335 2.14 -20.31 23.13
CA ILE A 335 1.19 -19.25 22.77
C ILE A 335 -0.15 -19.44 23.49
N LYS A 336 -0.63 -20.69 23.61
CA LYS A 336 -1.87 -21.02 24.34
C LYS A 336 -1.73 -20.94 25.88
N GLY A 337 -0.53 -20.64 26.39
CA GLY A 337 -0.26 -20.60 27.83
C GLY A 337 -0.35 -21.96 28.52
N ILE A 338 -0.25 -23.06 27.76
CA ILE A 338 -0.28 -24.43 28.29
C ILE A 338 1.16 -24.75 28.72
N SER A 339 1.41 -24.76 30.03
CA SER A 339 2.71 -25.04 30.64
C SER A 339 2.97 -26.52 30.81
#